data_AF-A0A261D1K8-F1
#
_entry.id   AF-A0A261D1K8-F1
#
_cell.length_a   1.000
_cell.length_b   1.000
_cell.length_c   1.000
_cell.angle_alpha   90.00
_cell.angle_beta   90.00
_cell.angle_gamma   90.00
#
_symmetry.space_group_name_H-M   'P 1'
#
loop_
_entity.id
_entity.type
_entity.pdbx_description
1 polymer ?
#
loop_
_entity_poly.entity_id
_entity_poly.type
_entity_poly.pdbx_seq_one_letter_code
_entity_poly.pdbx_strand_id
1 'polypeptide(L)' 'MTKKLTKNELLAELDLKVESVSPDMASDEAGNETSDTSAEIRSRDAQVRQWRDQVKAAADDDPIIDEIAAKLDS' A
#
# COMPACT_ATOMS: atom_id res chain seq x y z
N MET A 1 -18.78 0.79 4.35
CA MET A 1 -18.98 -0.57 3.81
C MET A 1 -17.60 -1.04 3.39
N THR A 2 -16.95 -1.92 4.15
CA THR A 2 -15.71 -2.55 3.70
C THR A 2 -16.04 -3.36 2.46
N LYS A 3 -15.59 -2.91 1.29
CA LYS A 3 -15.68 -3.71 0.07
C LYS A 3 -14.86 -4.97 0.33
N LYS A 4 -15.48 -6.15 0.20
CA LYS A 4 -14.71 -7.38 0.08
C LYS A 4 -13.98 -7.32 -1.25
N LEU A 5 -12.70 -6.98 -1.20
CA LEU A 5 -11.81 -7.02 -2.35
C LEU A 5 -11.38 -8.46 -2.57
N THR A 6 -11.48 -8.92 -3.81
CA THR A 6 -10.87 -10.20 -4.18
C THR A 6 -9.35 -10.09 -4.12
N LYS A 7 -8.65 -11.23 -3.99
CA LYS A 7 -7.18 -11.28 -4.02
C LYS A 7 -6.57 -10.45 -5.16
N ASN A 8 -7.14 -10.57 -6.36
CA ASN A 8 -6.64 -9.86 -7.55
C ASN A 8 -6.89 -8.36 -7.49
N GLU A 9 -8.05 -7.92 -6.98
CA GLU A 9 -8.34 -6.49 -6.78
C GLU A 9 -7.42 -5.88 -5.73
N LEU A 10 -7.21 -6.59 -4.61
CA LEU A 10 -6.32 -6.14 -3.55
C LEU A 10 -4.86 -6.05 -4.03
N LEU A 11 -4.39 -7.01 -4.83
CA LEU A 11 -3.07 -6.95 -5.45
C LEU A 11 -2.94 -5.76 -6.40
N ALA A 12 -3.96 -5.48 -7.21
CA ALA A 12 -3.95 -4.34 -8.13
C ALA A 12 -3.89 -3.00 -7.36
N GLU A 13 -4.64 -2.87 -6.27
CA GLU A 13 -4.59 -1.67 -5.42
C GLU A 13 -3.23 -1.49 -4.73
N LEU A 14 -2.66 -2.58 -4.20
CA LEU A 14 -1.34 -2.55 -3.58
C LEU A 14 -0.25 -2.16 -4.59
N ASP A 15 -0.32 -2.66 -5.82
CA ASP A 15 0.62 -2.34 -6.88
C ASP A 15 0.53 -0.85 -7.29
N LEU A 16 -0.69 -0.34 -7.44
CA LEU A 16 -0.94 1.07 -7.75
C LEU A 16 -0.46 1.99 -6.63
N LYS A 17 -0.58 1.56 -5.36
CA LYS A 17 -0.03 2.28 -4.22
C LYS A 17 1.50 2.30 -4.29
N VAL A 18 2.18 1.17 -4.49
CA VAL A 18 3.66 1.11 -4.64
C VAL A 18 4.15 2.00 -5.78
N GLU A 19 3.44 2.02 -6.90
CA GLU A 19 3.78 2.88 -8.04
C GLU A 19 3.61 4.37 -7.69
N SER A 20 2.54 4.72 -6.94
CA SER A 20 2.30 6.09 -6.49
C SER A 20 3.32 6.62 -5.46
N VAL A 21 3.93 5.73 -4.67
CA VAL A 21 4.93 6.12 -3.66
C VAL A 21 6.35 6.11 -4.21
N SER A 22 6.58 5.51 -5.39
CA SER A 22 7.89 5.49 -6.05
C SER A 22 8.22 6.91 -6.50
N PRO A 23 9.08 7.65 -5.78
CA PRO A 23 9.42 9.00 -6.16
C PRO A 23 10.53 8.85 -7.20
N ASP A 24 10.16 8.87 -8.47
CA ASP A 24 11.14 9.25 -9.49
C ASP A 24 11.60 10.66 -9.13
N MET A 25 12.89 10.77 -8.79
CA MET A 25 13.58 11.96 -8.27
C MET A 25 13.01 13.29 -8.78
N ALA A 26 12.18 13.95 -7.98
CA ALA A 26 11.96 15.39 -8.06
C ALA A 26 12.34 15.96 -6.70
N SER A 27 13.64 16.18 -6.53
CA SER A 27 14.13 17.12 -5.53
C SER A 27 13.53 18.50 -5.80
N ASP A 28 13.32 19.22 -4.70
CA ASP A 28 13.21 20.67 -4.61
C ASP A 28 11.81 21.29 -4.79
N GLU A 29 11.46 22.06 -3.76
CA GLU A 29 10.52 23.19 -3.77
C GLU A 29 9.02 22.87 -3.76
N ALA A 30 8.43 22.83 -2.56
CA ALA A 30 7.37 23.76 -2.16
C ALA A 30 6.80 23.35 -0.79
N GLY A 31 6.95 24.23 0.19
CA GLY A 31 6.35 24.05 1.51
C GLY A 31 4.84 23.91 1.44
N ASN A 32 4.33 22.77 1.91
CA ASN A 32 2.98 22.65 2.42
C ASN A 32 2.87 21.38 3.28
N GLU A 33 3.03 21.56 4.59
CA GLU A 33 2.34 20.86 5.67
C GLU A 33 1.84 19.42 5.42
N THR A 34 2.77 18.46 5.37
CA THR A 34 2.70 17.23 6.17
C THR A 34 4.13 16.72 6.29
N SER A 35 4.73 16.82 7.48
CA SER A 35 6.02 16.19 7.76
C SER A 35 5.88 14.67 7.85
N ASP A 36 5.38 14.00 6.79
CA ASP A 36 5.69 12.58 6.58
C ASP A 36 7.17 12.57 6.21
N THR A 37 7.99 12.34 7.23
CA THR A 37 9.44 12.29 7.10
C THR A 37 9.78 11.33 5.96
N SER A 38 10.82 11.56 5.15
CA SER A 38 11.18 10.61 4.05
C SER A 38 11.36 9.16 4.53
N ALA A 39 11.60 8.96 5.83
CA ALA A 39 11.58 7.67 6.51
C ALA A 39 10.17 7.04 6.62
N GLU A 40 9.13 7.83 6.91
CA GLU A 40 7.73 7.37 7.01
C GLU A 40 7.19 6.96 5.63
N ILE A 41 7.53 7.71 4.58
CA ILE A 41 7.18 7.36 3.19
C ILE A 41 7.84 6.04 2.80
N ARG A 42 9.14 5.86 3.08
CA ARG A 42 9.86 4.59 2.83
C ARG A 42 9.31 3.44 3.66
N SER A 43 8.94 3.69 4.92
CA SER A 43 8.35 2.67 5.79
C SER A 43 6.98 2.22 5.27
N ARG A 44 6.17 3.17 4.78
CA ARG A 44 4.87 2.87 4.15
C ARG A 44 5.04 2.08 2.87
N ASP A 45 6.01 2.43 2.00
CA ASP A 45 6.31 1.65 0.79
C ASP A 45 6.75 0.21 1.12
N ALA A 46 7.67 0.03 2.08
CA ALA A 46 8.09 -1.30 2.52
C ALA A 46 6.93 -2.13 3.07
N GLN A 47 6.03 -1.49 3.83
CA GLN A 47 4.84 -2.13 4.39
C GLN A 47 3.84 -2.55 3.30
N VAL A 48 3.57 -1.69 2.31
CA VAL A 48 2.69 -2.01 1.19
C VAL A 48 3.26 -3.15 0.33
N ARG A 49 4.58 -3.15 0.07
CA ARG A 49 5.25 -4.26 -0.61
C ARG A 49 5.13 -5.57 0.17
N GLN A 50 5.33 -5.52 1.48
CA GLN A 50 5.16 -6.69 2.35
C GLN A 50 3.73 -7.22 2.28
N TRP A 51 2.72 -6.35 2.36
CA TRP A 51 1.32 -6.73 2.22
C TRP A 51 1.03 -7.39 0.87
N ARG A 52 1.56 -6.85 -0.23
CA ARG A 52 1.43 -7.44 -1.56
C ARG A 52 2.00 -8.85 -1.61
N ASP A 53 3.20 -9.05 -1.07
CA ASP A 53 3.84 -10.37 -1.02
C ASP A 53 3.05 -11.36 -0.14
N GLN A 54 2.48 -10.90 0.98
CA GLN A 54 1.58 -11.72 1.82
C GLN A 54 0.31 -12.12 1.05
N VAL A 55 -0.39 -11.18 0.41
CA VAL A 55 -1.60 -11.46 -0.38
C VAL A 55 -1.28 -12.40 -1.55
N LYS A 56 -0.12 -12.24 -2.18
CA LYS A 56 0.32 -13.09 -3.30
C LYS A 56 0.52 -14.54 -2.86
N ALA A 57 1.12 -14.76 -1.69
CA ALA A 57 1.35 -16.07 -1.09
C ALA A 57 0.09 -16.69 -0.46
N ALA A 58 -0.87 -15.85 -0.05
CA ALA A 58 -2.12 -16.28 0.55
C ALA A 58 -3.05 -17.00 -0.43
N ALA A 59 -3.94 -17.85 0.07
CA ALA A 59 -5.03 -18.43 -0.73
C ALA A 59 -6.13 -17.38 -0.99
N ASP A 60 -6.98 -17.58 -2.00
CA ASP A 60 -8.05 -16.63 -2.35
C ASP A 60 -9.09 -16.41 -1.22
N ASP A 61 -9.24 -17.37 -0.30
CA ASP A 61 -10.15 -17.31 0.86
C ASP A 61 -9.38 -17.07 2.18
N ASP A 62 -8.13 -16.61 2.10
CA ASP A 62 -7.30 -16.40 3.28
C ASP A 62 -7.73 -15.13 4.04
N PRO A 63 -7.93 -15.19 5.36
CA PRO A 63 -8.36 -14.04 6.15
C PRO A 63 -7.38 -12.86 6.09
N ILE A 64 -6.11 -13.10 5.74
CA ILE A 64 -5.12 -12.04 5.59
C ILE A 64 -5.50 -11.03 4.49
N ILE A 65 -6.28 -11.45 3.49
CA ILE A 65 -6.76 -10.58 2.41
C ILE A 65 -7.73 -9.54 2.97
N ASP A 66 -8.73 -9.96 3.75
CA ASP A 66 -9.68 -9.06 4.41
C ASP A 66 -8.97 -8.14 5.42
N GLU A 67 -7.99 -8.66 6.17
CA GLU A 67 -7.21 -7.86 7.12
C GLU A 67 -6.39 -6.75 6.43
N ILE A 68 -5.72 -7.07 5.32
CA ILE A 68 -4.93 -6.10 4.57
C ILE A 68 -5.84 -5.09 3.86
N ALA A 69 -6.96 -5.55 3.29
CA ALA A 69 -7.96 -4.66 2.68
C ALA A 69 -8.49 -3.63 3.70
N ALA A 70 -8.84 -4.07 4.92
CA ALA A 70 -9.31 -3.17 5.98
C ALA A 70 -8.25 -2.14 6.41
N LYS A 71 -6.97 -2.53 6.44
CA LYS A 71 -5.84 -1.63 6.74
C LYS A 71 -5.55 -0.66 5.60
N LEU A 72 -5.94 -0.98 4.37
CA LEU A 72 -5.75 -0.11 3.21
C LEU A 72 -6.84 0.97 3.10
N ASP A 73 -8.05 0.66 3.56
CA ASP A 73 -9.24 1.53 3.56
C ASP A 73 -9.29 2.48 4.78
N SER A 74 -8.53 2.19 5.84
CA SER A 74 -8.37 3.03 7.05
C SER A 74 -7.35 4.15 6.87
#